data_AF-A0A927WSB4-F1
#
_entry.id   AF-A0A927WSB4-F1
#
_cell.length_a   1.000
_cell.length_b   1.000
_cell.length_c   1.000
_cell.angle_alpha   90.00
_cell.angle_beta   90.00
_cell.angle_gamma   90.00
#
_symmetry.space_group_name_H-M   'P 1'
#
loop_
_entity.id
_entity.type
_entity.pdbx_description
1 polymer ?
#
loop_
_entity_poly.entity_id
_entity_poly.type
_entity_poly.pdbx_seq_one_letter_code
_entity_poly.pdbx_strand_id
1 'polypeptide(L)' 'MSEKLPERYQAILHRPHPISTKHPPMSREKRAAQFAPFAALTGYGEVIQQTQAEHEEAVRKFHQGDSDWD' A
#
# COMPACT_ATOMS: atom_id res chain seq x y z
N MET A 1 -18.20 21.13 19.07
CA MET A 1 -17.26 22.01 19.79
C MET A 1 -16.10 22.29 18.85
N SER A 2 -16.01 23.49 18.29
CA SER A 2 -14.78 23.93 17.61
C SER A 2 -13.81 24.34 18.71
N GLU A 3 -12.75 23.56 18.92
CA GLU A 3 -11.64 23.99 19.75
C GLU A 3 -11.05 25.27 19.14
N LYS A 4 -11.11 26.36 19.90
CA LYS A 4 -10.44 27.61 19.53
C LYS A 4 -8.94 27.34 19.55
N LEU A 5 -8.31 27.37 18.37
CA LEU A 5 -6.86 27.37 18.27
C LEU A 5 -6.29 28.56 19.03
N PRO A 6 -5.23 28.37 19.84
CA PRO A 6 -4.58 29.46 20.56
C PRO A 6 -4.21 30.61 19.62
N GLU A 7 -4.39 31.86 20.07
CA GLU A 7 -4.14 33.08 19.27
C GLU A 7 -2.79 33.05 18.54
N ARG A 8 -1.79 32.46 19.19
CA ARG A 8 -0.42 32.29 18.69
C ARG A 8 -0.32 31.49 17.38
N TYR A 9 -1.28 30.61 17.08
CA TYR A 9 -1.29 29.77 15.88
C TYR A 9 -2.22 30.30 14.77
N GLN A 10 -3.12 31.25 15.08
CA GLN A 10 -4.07 31.81 14.10
C GLN A 10 -3.35 32.49 12.93
N ALA A 11 -2.21 33.15 13.20
CA ALA A 11 -1.41 33.83 12.18
C ALA A 11 -0.64 32.87 11.25
N ILE A 12 -0.45 31.60 11.64
CA ILE A 12 0.26 30.59 10.85
C ILE A 12 -0.72 29.80 9.99
N LEU A 13 -1.93 29.53 10.50
CA LEU A 13 -2.93 28.67 9.84
C LEU A 13 -3.32 29.12 8.43
N HIS A 14 -3.39 30.44 8.20
CA HIS A 14 -3.84 31.01 6.93
C HIS A 14 -2.69 31.49 6.03
N ARG A 15 -1.45 31.10 6.31
CA ARG A 15 -0.31 31.46 5.47
C ARG A 15 -0.39 30.71 4.14
N PRO A 16 -0.06 31.37 3.01
CA PRO A 16 0.09 30.65 1.75
C PRO A 16 1.20 29.61 1.88
N HIS A 17 1.01 28.45 1.27
CA HIS A 17 2.06 27.44 1.22
C HIS A 17 3.26 27.99 0.42
N PRO A 18 4.48 28.02 1.00
CA PRO A 18 5.64 28.54 0.29
C PRO A 18 6.03 27.60 -0.85
N ILE A 19 6.11 28.15 -2.06
CA ILE A 19 6.57 27.41 -3.24
C ILE A 19 8.02 27.83 -3.52
N SER A 20 8.93 26.87 -3.50
CA SER A 20 10.34 27.12 -3.81
C SER A 20 10.52 27.41 -5.30
N THR A 21 11.21 28.52 -5.61
CA THR A 21 11.59 28.89 -6.98
C THR A 21 12.74 28.03 -7.50
N LYS A 22 13.67 27.63 -6.60
CA LYS A 22 14.84 26.81 -6.92
C LYS A 22 14.51 25.33 -7.03
N HIS A 23 13.58 24.84 -6.21
CA HIS A 23 13.14 23.45 -6.19
C HIS A 23 11.62 23.37 -6.35
N PRO A 24 11.10 23.56 -7.58
CA PRO A 24 9.67 23.50 -7.82
C PRO A 24 9.08 22.14 -7.43
N PRO A 25 7.83 22.09 -6.96
CA PRO A 25 7.17 20.84 -6.63
C PRO A 25 7.01 19.97 -7.87
N MET A 26 7.14 18.66 -7.67
CA MET A 26 6.95 17.67 -8.74
C MET A 26 5.47 17.59 -9.16
N SER A 27 5.21 17.49 -10.48
CA SER A 27 3.86 17.28 -11.02
C SER A 27 3.26 15.96 -10.52
N ARG A 28 1.93 15.84 -10.55
CA ARG A 28 1.24 14.62 -10.11
C ARG A 28 1.68 13.39 -10.91
N GLU A 29 1.87 13.53 -12.22
CA GLU A 29 2.29 12.43 -13.09
C GLU A 29 3.71 11.98 -12.76
N LYS A 30 4.64 12.92 -12.59
CA LYS A 30 6.02 12.60 -12.21
C LYS A 30 6.09 11.94 -10.82
N ARG A 31 5.24 12.36 -9.88
CA ARG A 31 5.10 11.67 -8.59
C ARG A 31 4.61 10.24 -8.76
N ALA A 32 3.62 10.00 -9.63
CA ALA A 32 3.12 8.65 -9.90
C ALA A 32 4.17 7.76 -10.58
N ALA A 33 4.96 8.32 -11.51
CA ALA A 33 6.01 7.60 -12.22
C ALA A 33 7.12 7.04 -11.30
N GLN A 34 7.35 7.65 -10.13
CA GLN A 34 8.28 7.09 -9.13
C GLN A 34 7.87 5.68 -8.67
N PHE A 35 6.57 5.37 -8.72
CA PHE A 35 6.01 4.08 -8.34
C PHE A 35 5.82 3.13 -9.53
N ALA A 36 6.22 3.53 -10.75
CA ALA A 36 6.16 2.68 -11.94
C ALA A 36 6.87 1.32 -11.80
N PRO A 37 8.02 1.19 -11.09
CA PRO A 37 8.67 -0.11 -10.90
C PRO A 37 7.80 -1.17 -10.20
N PHE A 38 6.78 -0.75 -9.44
CA PHE A 38 5.88 -1.65 -8.72
C PHE A 38 4.61 -2.00 -9.51
N ALA A 39 4.44 -1.47 -10.73
CA ALA A 39 3.28 -1.79 -11.56
C ALA A 39 3.17 -3.29 -11.90
N ALA A 40 4.29 -4.02 -11.90
CA ALA A 40 4.31 -5.47 -12.10
C ALA A 40 3.71 -6.27 -10.93
N LEU A 41 3.58 -5.67 -9.73
CA LEU A 41 2.98 -6.34 -8.57
C LEU A 41 1.44 -6.36 -8.61
N THR A 42 0.83 -5.59 -9.51
CA THR A 42 -0.60 -5.63 -9.73
C THR A 42 -1.00 -7.02 -10.23
N GLY A 43 -1.91 -7.71 -9.54
CA GLY A 43 -2.30 -9.10 -9.85
C GLY A 43 -1.49 -10.18 -9.12
N TYR A 44 -0.37 -9.84 -8.46
CA TYR A 44 0.42 -10.82 -7.69
C TYR A 44 -0.37 -11.40 -6.50
N GLY A 45 -1.38 -10.68 -6.00
CA GLY A 45 -2.28 -11.17 -4.95
C GLY A 45 -3.07 -12.42 -5.35
N GLU A 46 -3.45 -12.55 -6.64
CA GLU A 46 -4.16 -13.74 -7.15
C GLU A 46 -3.23 -14.95 -7.19
N VAL A 47 -1.98 -14.74 -7.60
CA VAL A 47 -0.94 -15.78 -7.62
C VAL A 47 -0.69 -16.33 -6.22
N ILE A 48 -0.57 -15.46 -5.21
CA ILE A 48 -0.39 -15.87 -3.82
C ILE A 48 -1.56 -16.74 -3.34
N GLN A 49 -2.80 -16.33 -3.62
CA GLN A 49 -4.00 -17.09 -3.22
C GLN A 49 -4.04 -18.46 -3.88
N GLN A 50 -3.72 -18.54 -5.18
CA GLN A 50 -3.66 -19.80 -5.89
C GLN A 50 -2.61 -20.74 -5.30
N THR A 51 -1.38 -20.24 -5.09
CA THR A 51 -0.30 -21.04 -4.49
C THR A 51 -0.67 -21.53 -3.09
N GLN A 52 -1.36 -20.71 -2.29
CA GLN A 52 -1.86 -21.13 -0.98
C GLN A 52 -2.87 -22.28 -1.10
N ALA A 53 -3.84 -22.19 -1.99
CA ALA A 53 -4.86 -23.22 -2.18
C ALA A 53 -4.23 -24.56 -2.64
N GLU A 54 -3.28 -24.52 -3.58
CA GLU A 54 -2.54 -25.70 -4.05
C GLU A 54 -1.74 -26.35 -2.91
N HIS A 55 -1.13 -25.54 -2.05
CA HIS A 55 -0.40 -26.03 -0.89
C HIS A 55 -1.31 -26.72 0.14
N GLU A 56 -2.46 -26.11 0.47
CA GLU A 56 -3.44 -26.68 1.38
C GLU A 56 -4.00 -28.02 0.87
N GLU A 57 -4.24 -28.12 -0.45
CA GLU A 57 -4.66 -29.38 -1.08
C GLU A 57 -3.56 -30.44 -1.01
N ALA A 58 -2.31 -30.07 -1.27
CA ALA A 58 -1.17 -30.99 -1.18
C ALA A 58 -0.99 -31.53 0.24
N VAL A 59 -1.08 -30.67 1.26
CA VAL A 59 -1.04 -31.05 2.68
C VAL A 59 -2.19 -32.00 3.01
N ARG A 60 -3.40 -31.72 2.55
CA ARG A 60 -4.57 -32.59 2.76
C ARG A 60 -4.36 -33.97 2.14
N LYS A 61 -3.90 -34.05 0.89
CA LYS A 61 -3.62 -35.32 0.19
C LYS A 61 -2.54 -36.12 0.90
N PHE A 62 -1.49 -35.46 1.38
CA PHE A 62 -0.43 -36.11 2.15
C PHE A 62 -1.00 -36.78 3.41
N HIS A 63 -1.78 -36.06 4.21
CA HIS A 63 -2.44 -36.61 5.39
C HIS A 63 -3.49 -37.69 5.08
N GLN A 64 -4.09 -37.67 3.89
CA GLN A 64 -5.04 -38.69 3.45
C GLN A 64 -4.34 -40.02 3.12
N GLY A 65 -3.13 -39.98 2.57
CA GLY A 65 -2.31 -41.19 2.32
C GLY A 65 -1.82 -41.88 3.59
N ASP A 66 -1.65 -41.14 4.69
CA ASP A 66 -1.35 -41.70 6.02
C ASP A 66 -2.59 -42.34 6.68
N SER A 67 -3.80 -42.05 6.18
CA SER A 67 -5.07 -42.56 6.73
C SER A 67 -5.61 -43.83 6.07
N ASP A 68 -5.01 -44.26 4.95
CA ASP A 68 -5.37 -45.47 4.19
C ASP A 68 -4.63 -46.73 4.67
N TRP A 69 -3.98 -46.69 5.84
CA TRP A 69 -3.26 -47.82 6.45
C TRP A 69 -4.13 -48.51 7.51
N ASP A 70 -5.12 -49.28 7.05
CA ASP A 70 -5.89 -50.27 7.83
C ASP A 70 -5.76 -51.65 7.19
#